data_AF-A0A2G8JQX8-F1
#
_entry.id   AF-A0A2G8JQX8-F1
#
_cell.length_a   1.000
_cell.length_b   1.000
_cell.length_c   1.000
_cell.angle_alpha   90.00
_cell.angle_beta   90.00
_cell.angle_gamma   90.00
#
_symmetry.space_group_name_H-M   'P 1'
#
loop_
_entity.id
_entity.type
_entity.pdbx_description
1 polymer ?
#
loop_
_entity_poly.entity_id
_entity_poly.type
_entity_poly.pdbx_seq_one_letter_code
_entity_poly.pdbx_strand_id
1 'polypeptide(L)'
;MCNKSKDNPGEWCFTSFCEQLSCDLFHSSWEIRHGAATGIREVVKTHGQSAGRSVQYPLDQQDALNHSWLEDMALRLMCVLALDRFGDFVSDEVVAPVRETCAQGLGVILRHMTPVGVHGVMSILLKLQEQPQWETRHGGLLGLKYLLAVREEMTDELLRVCLPFIVSGLQDVDDDVRAVAAAALIPVTGILTKSYPDQLPPIFTILWDTLLDLDDLTASTSSIMMLLAALLSHPNSGSDGSDYHDNRESGTHRQTELVTRLWPFLSHNSTSVRTASLNTLLALVRSGNEKPSKSWLKPILSEALRHIFQRCILETSGDIVQTIEKVWDALLDNVSVADQSTEALPLYNMWLCLAMQPPGIPIDTPMLILAKHKTRAREAAKGNLKGNRQQRGIYRERCLLYRRRSRSFKLQ
;
A
#
# COMPACT_ATOMS: atom_id res chain seq x y z
N MET A 1 15.80 -43.01 -0.07
CA MET A 1 15.18 -43.88 0.97
C MET A 1 14.18 -43.03 1.72
N CYS A 2 12.89 -43.21 1.43
CA CYS A 2 11.80 -42.48 2.09
C CYS A 2 11.67 -43.07 3.51
N ASN A 3 11.99 -42.29 4.54
CA ASN A 3 11.71 -42.68 5.92
C ASN A 3 10.20 -42.85 6.03
N LYS A 4 9.72 -44.06 6.35
CA LYS A 4 8.34 -44.28 6.77
C LYS A 4 8.12 -43.44 8.02
N SER A 5 7.43 -42.31 7.90
CA SER A 5 6.88 -41.63 9.06
C SER A 5 6.04 -42.64 9.81
N LYS A 6 6.26 -42.76 11.12
CA LYS A 6 5.31 -43.42 12.00
C LYS A 6 4.08 -42.52 12.01
N ASP A 7 3.20 -42.69 11.04
CA ASP A 7 1.89 -42.06 11.09
C ASP A 7 1.16 -42.69 12.27
N ASN A 8 1.08 -41.95 13.38
CA ASN A 8 0.34 -42.39 14.55
C ASN A 8 -1.14 -42.50 14.13
N PRO A 9 -1.73 -43.70 14.15
CA PRO A 9 -3.11 -43.87 13.72
C PRO A 9 -4.03 -42.99 14.58
N GLY A 10 -4.76 -42.10 13.92
CA GLY A 10 -5.69 -41.15 14.56
C GLY A 10 -5.20 -39.71 14.65
N GLU A 11 -3.96 -39.39 14.27
CA GLU A 11 -3.50 -38.00 14.15
C GLU A 11 -3.88 -37.39 12.79
N TRP A 12 -3.92 -36.05 12.74
CA TRP A 12 -4.08 -35.33 11.47
C TRP A 12 -2.98 -35.71 10.47
N CYS A 13 -3.36 -36.00 9.23
CA CYS A 13 -2.45 -36.60 8.24
C CYS A 13 -1.24 -35.74 7.85
N PHE A 14 -1.28 -34.43 8.11
CA PHE A 14 -0.17 -33.52 7.85
C PHE A 14 0.67 -33.19 9.08
N THR A 15 0.42 -33.80 10.25
CA THR A 15 1.14 -33.48 11.50
C THR A 15 2.65 -33.59 11.31
N SER A 16 3.16 -34.76 10.94
CA SER A 16 4.62 -34.98 10.79
C SER A 16 5.24 -34.07 9.71
N PHE A 17 4.50 -33.82 8.62
CA PHE A 17 4.96 -32.92 7.57
C PHE A 17 5.08 -31.47 8.07
N CYS A 18 4.04 -30.95 8.72
CA CYS A 18 4.03 -29.60 9.28
C CYS A 18 5.02 -29.42 10.43
N GLU A 19 5.32 -30.46 11.22
CA GLU A 19 6.39 -30.43 12.22
C GLU A 19 7.75 -30.24 11.56
N GLN A 20 8.04 -30.98 10.48
CA GLN A 20 9.27 -30.78 9.71
C GLN A 20 9.35 -29.36 9.13
N LEU A 21 8.28 -28.87 8.50
CA LEU A 21 8.25 -27.51 7.98
C LEU A 21 8.40 -26.45 9.08
N SER A 22 7.87 -26.71 10.28
CA SER A 22 8.02 -25.81 11.44
C SER A 22 9.47 -25.67 11.88
N CYS A 23 10.26 -26.75 11.80
CA CYS A 23 11.70 -26.70 12.01
C CYS A 23 12.41 -25.94 10.88
N ASP A 24 12.02 -26.22 9.63
CA ASP A 24 12.63 -25.65 8.44
C ASP A 24 12.38 -24.13 8.29
N LEU A 25 11.33 -23.59 8.93
CA LEU A 25 11.09 -22.13 9.04
C LEU A 25 12.26 -21.36 9.64
N PHE A 26 13.11 -21.99 10.44
CA PHE A 26 14.25 -21.37 11.11
C PHE A 26 15.60 -21.83 10.55
N HIS A 27 15.59 -22.49 9.39
CA HIS A 27 16.81 -22.93 8.72
C HIS A 27 17.69 -21.75 8.27
N SER A 28 19.01 -21.95 8.20
CA SER A 28 19.97 -20.90 7.81
C SER A 28 19.84 -20.47 6.35
N SER A 29 19.59 -21.41 5.44
CA SER A 29 19.25 -21.14 4.03
C SER A 29 17.83 -20.58 3.89
N TRP A 30 17.73 -19.45 3.20
CA TRP A 30 16.46 -18.74 3.01
C TRP A 30 15.53 -19.48 2.05
N GLU A 31 16.07 -20.25 1.12
CA GLU A 31 15.33 -21.10 0.18
C GLU A 31 14.51 -22.15 0.93
N ILE A 32 15.12 -22.76 1.96
CA ILE A 32 14.43 -23.73 2.82
C ILE A 32 13.35 -23.02 3.64
N ARG A 33 13.63 -21.86 4.25
CA ARG A 33 12.61 -21.09 4.98
C ARG A 33 11.43 -20.69 4.10
N HIS A 34 11.71 -20.22 2.88
CA HIS A 34 10.70 -19.84 1.89
C HIS A 34 9.85 -21.05 1.47
N GLY A 35 10.48 -22.19 1.20
CA GLY A 35 9.80 -23.45 0.89
C GLY A 35 8.92 -23.94 2.04
N ALA A 36 9.41 -23.84 3.28
CA ALA A 36 8.67 -24.22 4.48
C ALA A 36 7.43 -23.33 4.68
N ALA A 37 7.59 -22.01 4.60
CA ALA A 37 6.48 -21.06 4.68
C ALA A 37 5.44 -21.29 3.58
N THR A 38 5.89 -21.58 2.35
CA THR A 38 5.01 -21.93 1.22
C THR A 38 4.23 -23.21 1.48
N GLY A 39 4.91 -24.28 1.94
CA GLY A 39 4.26 -25.55 2.26
C GLY A 39 3.22 -25.42 3.36
N ILE A 40 3.54 -24.71 4.45
CA ILE A 40 2.60 -24.42 5.53
C ILE A 40 1.39 -23.65 4.99
N ARG A 41 1.62 -22.60 4.18
CA ARG A 41 0.55 -21.80 3.58
C ARG A 41 -0.41 -22.68 2.77
N GLU A 42 0.08 -23.52 1.87
CA GLU A 42 -0.80 -24.34 1.00
C GLU A 42 -1.52 -25.46 1.77
N VAL A 43 -0.88 -26.07 2.77
CA VAL A 43 -1.55 -27.08 3.61
C VAL A 43 -2.67 -26.44 4.42
N VAL A 44 -2.40 -25.35 5.15
CA VAL A 44 -3.40 -24.69 6.00
C VAL A 44 -4.55 -24.11 5.17
N LYS A 45 -4.26 -23.61 3.96
CA LYS A 45 -5.29 -23.07 3.06
C LYS A 45 -6.43 -24.05 2.78
N THR A 46 -6.11 -25.34 2.70
CA THR A 46 -7.09 -26.39 2.39
C THR A 46 -7.52 -27.17 3.63
N HIS A 47 -6.60 -27.41 4.57
CA HIS A 47 -6.79 -28.33 5.70
C HIS A 47 -6.72 -27.65 7.07
N GLY A 48 -6.70 -26.31 7.13
CA GLY A 48 -6.54 -25.55 8.37
C GLY A 48 -7.64 -25.77 9.42
N GLN A 49 -8.87 -26.08 9.00
CA GLN A 49 -10.00 -26.33 9.91
C GLN A 49 -9.82 -27.58 10.79
N SER A 50 -9.06 -28.56 10.31
CA SER A 50 -8.80 -29.82 11.01
C SER A 50 -7.37 -29.94 11.54
N ALA A 51 -6.54 -28.91 11.35
CA ALA A 51 -5.13 -28.95 11.74
C ALA A 51 -4.98 -29.24 13.25
N GLY A 52 -4.05 -30.10 13.64
CA GLY A 52 -3.81 -30.45 15.05
C GLY A 52 -4.90 -31.31 15.73
N ARG A 53 -5.99 -31.67 15.04
CA ARG A 53 -7.00 -32.58 15.58
C ARG A 53 -6.45 -34.01 15.70
N SER A 54 -6.97 -34.76 16.69
CA SER A 54 -6.57 -36.14 16.93
C SER A 54 -7.72 -36.96 17.51
N VAL A 55 -7.94 -38.14 16.93
CA VAL A 55 -8.99 -39.11 17.35
C VAL A 55 -8.78 -39.61 18.78
N GLN A 56 -7.58 -39.42 19.35
CA GLN A 56 -7.28 -39.77 20.74
C GLN A 56 -8.00 -38.89 21.76
N TYR A 57 -8.51 -37.73 21.34
CA TYR A 57 -9.20 -36.78 22.21
C TYR A 57 -10.72 -36.77 21.97
N PRO A 58 -11.53 -36.48 23.01
CA PRO A 58 -12.97 -36.28 22.88
C PRO A 58 -13.35 -35.21 21.85
N LEU A 59 -14.56 -35.32 21.27
CA LEU A 59 -15.05 -34.40 20.22
C LEU A 59 -15.15 -32.94 20.69
N ASP A 60 -15.50 -32.71 21.95
CA ASP A 60 -15.61 -31.40 22.59
C ASP A 60 -14.24 -30.71 22.78
N GLN A 61 -13.13 -31.44 22.63
CA GLN A 61 -11.77 -30.91 22.75
C GLN A 61 -11.10 -30.65 21.40
N GLN A 62 -11.68 -31.11 20.29
CA GLN A 62 -11.06 -31.04 18.96
C GLN A 62 -10.82 -29.60 18.49
N ASP A 63 -11.77 -28.70 18.75
CA ASP A 63 -11.63 -27.30 18.36
C ASP A 63 -10.57 -26.60 19.20
N ALA A 64 -10.44 -26.95 20.48
CA ALA A 64 -9.38 -26.42 21.34
C ALA A 64 -7.98 -26.85 20.86
N LEU A 65 -7.83 -28.11 20.44
CA LEU A 65 -6.58 -28.59 19.82
C LEU A 65 -6.26 -27.86 18.52
N ASN A 66 -7.27 -27.67 17.66
CA ASN A 66 -7.10 -26.93 16.41
C ASN A 66 -6.67 -25.49 16.65
N HIS A 67 -7.32 -24.78 17.57
CA HIS A 67 -6.95 -23.42 17.91
C HIS A 67 -5.52 -23.34 18.48
N SER A 68 -5.15 -24.27 19.38
CA SER A 68 -3.79 -24.32 19.92
C SER A 68 -2.74 -24.53 18.82
N TRP A 69 -3.02 -25.39 17.84
CA TRP A 69 -2.13 -25.63 16.71
C TRP A 69 -2.00 -24.40 15.82
N LEU A 70 -3.11 -23.71 15.52
CA LEU A 70 -3.13 -22.50 14.71
C LEU A 70 -2.38 -21.35 15.39
N GLU A 71 -2.55 -21.18 16.70
CA GLU A 71 -1.82 -20.17 17.50
C GLU A 71 -0.31 -20.44 17.49
N ASP A 72 0.09 -21.68 17.71
CA ASP A 72 1.49 -22.10 17.70
C ASP A 72 2.15 -21.85 16.33
N MET A 73 1.47 -22.22 15.25
CA MET A 73 1.96 -21.96 13.89
C MET A 73 2.01 -20.45 13.57
N ALA A 74 0.98 -19.67 13.96
CA ALA A 74 0.97 -18.22 13.80
C ALA A 74 2.15 -17.56 14.54
N LEU A 75 2.44 -18.01 15.76
CA LEU A 75 3.59 -17.54 16.55
C LEU A 75 4.91 -17.83 15.85
N ARG A 76 5.10 -19.02 15.29
CA ARG A 76 6.32 -19.34 14.52
C ARG A 76 6.48 -18.45 13.30
N LEU A 77 5.43 -18.24 12.51
CA LEU A 77 5.49 -17.33 11.37
C LEU A 77 5.79 -15.89 11.80
N MET A 78 5.19 -15.40 12.90
CA MET A 78 5.50 -14.08 13.46
C MET A 78 6.95 -13.97 13.96
N CYS A 79 7.52 -15.04 14.51
CA CYS A 79 8.94 -15.08 14.84
C CYS A 79 9.80 -14.88 13.59
N VAL A 80 9.46 -15.52 12.46
CA VAL A 80 10.18 -15.29 11.20
C VAL A 80 10.01 -13.85 10.72
N LEU A 81 8.80 -13.27 10.80
CA LEU A 81 8.59 -11.84 10.48
C LEU A 81 9.45 -10.89 11.33
N ALA A 82 9.70 -11.26 12.59
CA ALA A 82 10.51 -10.45 13.51
C ALA A 82 12.02 -10.65 13.33
N LEU A 83 12.47 -11.85 12.96
CA LEU A 83 13.88 -12.26 12.98
C LEU A 83 14.53 -12.29 11.60
N ASP A 84 13.79 -12.54 10.54
CA ASP A 84 14.35 -12.66 9.19
C ASP A 84 14.88 -11.30 8.71
N ARG A 85 16.13 -11.31 8.24
CA ARG A 85 16.86 -10.16 7.70
C ARG A 85 17.26 -10.34 6.25
N PHE A 86 16.76 -11.38 5.60
CA PHE A 86 17.06 -11.60 4.19
C PHE A 86 16.25 -10.60 3.35
N GLY A 87 16.93 -9.99 2.38
CA GLY A 87 16.35 -9.11 1.38
C GLY A 87 17.11 -9.33 0.08
N ASP A 88 16.35 -9.50 -1.00
CA ASP A 88 16.86 -9.60 -2.36
C ASP A 88 16.68 -8.24 -3.03
N PHE A 89 17.79 -7.70 -3.55
CA PHE A 89 17.89 -6.36 -4.14
C PHE A 89 18.12 -6.42 -5.66
N VAL A 90 17.84 -7.57 -6.29
CA VAL A 90 18.00 -7.74 -7.75
C VAL A 90 16.96 -6.94 -8.54
N SER A 91 15.87 -6.49 -7.91
CA SER A 91 14.85 -5.58 -8.47
C SER A 91 14.82 -4.20 -7.78
N ASP A 92 14.10 -3.25 -8.37
CA ASP A 92 13.91 -1.89 -7.83
C ASP A 92 13.20 -1.87 -6.46
N GLU A 93 12.46 -2.94 -6.11
CA GLU A 93 11.90 -3.17 -4.77
C GLU A 93 12.72 -4.25 -4.04
N VAL A 94 12.90 -4.09 -2.71
CA VAL A 94 13.50 -5.15 -1.89
C VAL A 94 12.49 -6.29 -1.79
N VAL A 95 12.78 -7.39 -2.47
CA VAL A 95 11.99 -8.59 -2.30
C VAL A 95 12.45 -9.23 -1.00
N ALA A 96 11.59 -9.24 0.01
CA ALA A 96 11.79 -10.00 1.23
C ALA A 96 11.01 -11.33 1.13
N PRO A 97 11.45 -12.30 0.30
CA PRO A 97 10.60 -13.41 -0.14
C PRO A 97 10.10 -14.25 1.04
N VAL A 98 10.96 -14.47 2.04
CA VAL A 98 10.60 -15.20 3.26
C VAL A 98 9.58 -14.42 4.08
N ARG A 99 9.78 -13.11 4.33
CA ARG A 99 8.84 -12.30 5.11
C ARG A 99 7.48 -12.18 4.41
N GLU A 100 7.45 -11.93 3.11
CA GLU A 100 6.22 -11.87 2.32
C GLU A 100 5.44 -13.19 2.41
N THR A 101 6.14 -14.31 2.20
CA THR A 101 5.52 -15.64 2.20
C THR A 101 5.04 -16.05 3.59
N CYS A 102 5.80 -15.75 4.65
CA CYS A 102 5.36 -15.97 6.02
C CYS A 102 4.14 -15.12 6.37
N ALA A 103 4.07 -13.87 5.91
CA ALA A 103 2.91 -13.02 6.15
C ALA A 103 1.67 -13.51 5.38
N GLN A 104 1.83 -14.01 4.16
CA GLN A 104 0.77 -14.68 3.41
C GLN A 104 0.29 -15.95 4.13
N GLY A 105 1.21 -16.78 4.62
CA GLY A 105 0.92 -17.95 5.46
C GLY A 105 0.15 -17.58 6.71
N LEU A 106 0.57 -16.50 7.39
CA LEU A 106 -0.12 -15.96 8.56
C LEU A 106 -1.55 -15.52 8.20
N GLY A 107 -1.73 -14.82 7.07
CA GLY A 107 -3.06 -14.46 6.55
C GLY A 107 -3.97 -15.68 6.37
N VAL A 108 -3.46 -16.78 5.81
CA VAL A 108 -4.21 -18.03 5.67
C VAL A 108 -4.59 -18.63 7.02
N ILE A 109 -3.67 -18.65 7.99
CA ILE A 109 -3.96 -19.12 9.36
C ILE A 109 -5.05 -18.27 10.01
N LEU A 110 -4.96 -16.94 9.89
CA LEU A 110 -5.88 -15.99 10.51
C LEU A 110 -7.34 -16.22 10.08
N ARG A 111 -7.58 -16.73 8.86
CA ARG A 111 -8.92 -17.13 8.39
C ARG A 111 -9.57 -18.20 9.25
N HIS A 112 -8.78 -19.07 9.87
CA HIS A 112 -9.25 -20.18 10.70
C HIS A 112 -9.24 -19.86 12.20
N MET A 113 -8.63 -18.75 12.61
CA MET A 113 -8.53 -18.38 14.02
C MET A 113 -9.82 -17.73 14.54
N THR A 114 -10.07 -17.88 15.84
CA THR A 114 -11.11 -17.13 16.53
C THR A 114 -10.79 -15.63 16.56
N PRO A 115 -11.78 -14.74 16.75
CA PRO A 115 -11.54 -13.31 16.94
C PRO A 115 -10.52 -13.01 18.05
N VAL A 116 -10.57 -13.76 19.16
CA VAL A 116 -9.63 -13.62 20.27
C VAL A 116 -8.18 -13.88 19.82
N GLY A 117 -7.97 -14.95 19.05
CA GLY A 117 -6.66 -15.27 18.48
C GLY A 117 -6.17 -14.20 17.51
N VAL A 118 -7.06 -13.67 16.66
CA VAL A 118 -6.74 -12.56 15.75
C VAL A 118 -6.27 -11.31 16.50
N HIS A 119 -6.97 -10.91 17.57
CA HIS A 119 -6.52 -9.78 18.40
C HIS A 119 -5.17 -10.04 19.07
N GLY A 120 -4.91 -11.29 19.48
CA GLY A 120 -3.61 -11.71 19.99
C GLY A 120 -2.49 -11.51 18.97
N VAL A 121 -2.69 -11.99 17.74
CA VAL A 121 -1.76 -11.80 16.62
C VAL A 121 -1.56 -10.30 16.32
N MET A 122 -2.65 -9.53 16.18
CA MET A 122 -2.55 -8.08 15.96
C MET A 122 -1.74 -7.40 17.06
N SER A 123 -1.97 -7.74 18.33
CA SER A 123 -1.20 -7.17 19.45
C SER A 123 0.30 -7.43 19.35
N ILE A 124 0.73 -8.54 18.76
CA ILE A 124 2.15 -8.85 18.55
C ILE A 124 2.68 -8.06 17.35
N LEU A 125 1.95 -8.04 16.24
CA LEU A 125 2.32 -7.28 15.04
C LEU A 125 2.51 -5.78 15.33
N LEU A 126 1.66 -5.20 16.19
CA LEU A 126 1.79 -3.81 16.62
C LEU A 126 3.05 -3.57 17.47
N LYS A 127 3.51 -4.55 18.26
CA LYS A 127 4.80 -4.44 18.98
C LYS A 127 6.01 -4.50 18.06
N LEU A 128 5.89 -5.16 16.90
CA LEU A 128 6.95 -5.16 15.88
C LEU A 128 7.15 -3.76 15.28
N GLN A 129 6.09 -2.94 15.20
CA GLN A 129 6.16 -1.54 14.74
C GLN A 129 6.96 -0.64 15.68
N GLU A 130 7.09 -1.01 16.95
CA GLU A 130 7.84 -0.24 17.94
C GLU A 130 9.36 -0.50 17.88
N GLN A 131 9.81 -1.44 17.03
CA GLN A 131 11.21 -1.85 16.96
C GLN A 131 12.06 -0.93 16.08
N PRO A 132 13.35 -0.73 16.41
CA PRO A 132 14.24 0.15 15.65
C PRO A 132 14.66 -0.41 14.29
N GLN A 133 14.69 -1.73 14.12
CA GLN A 133 15.03 -2.40 12.86
C GLN A 133 13.88 -2.25 11.85
N TRP A 134 14.19 -1.76 10.66
CA TRP A 134 13.19 -1.55 9.60
C TRP A 134 12.59 -2.89 9.15
N GLU A 135 13.39 -3.96 9.10
CA GLU A 135 12.96 -5.30 8.69
C GLU A 135 11.84 -5.84 9.59
N THR A 136 11.93 -5.53 10.89
CA THR A 136 10.92 -5.92 11.88
C THR A 136 9.64 -5.11 11.71
N ARG A 137 9.74 -3.79 11.47
CA ARG A 137 8.57 -2.94 11.20
C ARG A 137 7.90 -3.35 9.89
N HIS A 138 8.68 -3.56 8.85
CA HIS A 138 8.23 -4.12 7.57
C HIS A 138 7.49 -5.45 7.76
N GLY A 139 8.09 -6.41 8.47
CA GLY A 139 7.46 -7.71 8.77
C GLY A 139 6.13 -7.57 9.53
N GLY A 140 6.06 -6.65 10.51
CA GLY A 140 4.82 -6.37 11.21
C GLY A 140 3.73 -5.75 10.32
N LEU A 141 4.08 -4.84 9.41
CA LEU A 141 3.12 -4.23 8.47
C LEU A 141 2.64 -5.25 7.44
N LEU A 142 3.50 -6.17 6.99
CA LEU A 142 3.09 -7.28 6.15
C LEU A 142 2.03 -8.15 6.84
N GLY A 143 2.24 -8.47 8.11
CA GLY A 143 1.23 -9.18 8.90
C GLY A 143 -0.10 -8.41 8.96
N LEU A 144 -0.06 -7.08 9.15
CA LEU A 144 -1.26 -6.24 9.17
C LEU A 144 -1.96 -6.16 7.81
N LYS A 145 -1.20 -6.04 6.72
CA LYS A 145 -1.69 -6.06 5.33
C LYS A 145 -2.55 -7.30 5.08
N TYR A 146 -2.02 -8.48 5.39
CA TYR A 146 -2.74 -9.72 5.17
C TYR A 146 -3.86 -9.97 6.18
N LEU A 147 -3.71 -9.49 7.42
CA LEU A 147 -4.79 -9.52 8.41
C LEU A 147 -6.03 -8.75 7.90
N LEU A 148 -5.84 -7.50 7.47
CA LEU A 148 -6.91 -6.63 6.98
C LEU A 148 -7.54 -7.14 5.68
N ALA A 149 -6.75 -7.80 4.83
CA ALA A 149 -7.23 -8.38 3.58
C ALA A 149 -8.03 -9.68 3.75
N VAL A 150 -7.85 -10.42 4.87
CA VAL A 150 -8.47 -11.73 5.06
C VAL A 150 -9.65 -11.70 6.03
N ARG A 151 -9.61 -10.85 7.06
CA ARG A 151 -10.65 -10.75 8.11
C ARG A 151 -11.60 -9.58 7.86
N GLU A 152 -12.20 -9.55 6.67
CA GLU A 152 -13.09 -8.47 6.20
C GLU A 152 -14.19 -8.13 7.22
N GLU A 153 -14.74 -9.15 7.88
CA GLU A 153 -15.81 -9.01 8.87
C GLU A 153 -15.37 -8.32 10.17
N MET A 154 -14.06 -8.28 10.45
CA MET A 154 -13.47 -7.60 11.61
C MET A 154 -12.77 -6.29 11.23
N THR A 155 -12.70 -5.94 9.95
CA THR A 155 -11.82 -4.87 9.45
C THR A 155 -12.08 -3.51 10.10
N ASP A 156 -13.34 -3.11 10.33
CA ASP A 156 -13.63 -1.81 10.97
C ASP A 156 -13.04 -1.72 12.40
N GLU A 157 -13.19 -2.78 13.19
CA GLU A 157 -12.64 -2.87 14.54
C GLU A 157 -11.11 -2.91 14.52
N LEU A 158 -10.53 -3.76 13.67
CA LEU A 158 -9.07 -3.92 13.57
C LEU A 158 -8.40 -2.63 13.09
N LEU A 159 -8.98 -1.99 12.06
CA LEU A 159 -8.49 -0.74 11.49
C LEU A 159 -8.47 0.38 12.52
N ARG A 160 -9.49 0.47 13.39
CA ARG A 160 -9.51 1.44 14.50
C ARG A 160 -8.24 1.41 15.34
N VAL A 161 -7.71 0.20 15.57
CA VAL A 161 -6.55 -0.03 16.44
C VAL A 161 -5.24 0.11 15.67
N CYS A 162 -5.15 -0.45 14.45
CA CYS A 162 -3.90 -0.50 13.70
C CYS A 162 -3.65 0.72 12.80
N LEU A 163 -4.67 1.50 12.43
CA LEU A 163 -4.54 2.66 11.54
C LEU A 163 -3.43 3.65 11.98
N PRO A 164 -3.31 4.05 13.26
CA PRO A 164 -2.23 4.96 13.67
C PRO A 164 -0.82 4.42 13.39
N PHE A 165 -0.64 3.10 13.47
CA PHE A 165 0.64 2.44 13.18
C PHE A 165 0.91 2.38 11.68
N ILE A 166 -0.12 2.11 10.87
CA ILE A 166 0.00 2.11 9.41
C ILE A 166 0.28 3.53 8.90
N VAL A 167 -0.41 4.56 9.43
CA VAL A 167 -0.15 5.97 9.10
C VAL A 167 1.28 6.37 9.51
N SER A 168 1.77 5.91 10.66
CA SER A 168 3.18 6.09 11.03
C SER A 168 4.13 5.39 10.04
N GLY A 169 3.76 4.22 9.52
CA GLY A 169 4.53 3.49 8.50
C GLY A 169 4.59 4.20 7.16
N LEU A 170 3.54 4.94 6.76
CA LEU A 170 3.58 5.80 5.56
C LEU A 170 4.65 6.89 5.64
N GLN A 171 5.05 7.27 6.85
CA GLN A 171 6.06 8.30 7.13
C GLN A 171 7.40 7.69 7.60
N ASP A 172 7.60 6.39 7.42
CA ASP A 172 8.84 5.74 7.85
C ASP A 172 10.04 6.28 7.06
N VAL A 173 11.22 6.17 7.67
CA VAL A 173 12.48 6.58 7.04
C VAL A 173 12.93 5.59 5.97
N ASP A 174 12.48 4.35 6.09
CA ASP A 174 12.80 3.26 5.18
C ASP A 174 11.68 3.10 4.13
N ASP A 175 12.06 3.07 2.86
CA ASP A 175 11.10 3.14 1.76
C ASP A 175 10.28 1.86 1.60
N ASP A 176 10.87 0.69 1.90
CA ASP A 176 10.14 -0.59 1.86
C ASP A 176 9.05 -0.63 2.95
N VAL A 177 9.31 -0.01 4.11
CA VAL A 177 8.29 0.14 5.17
C VAL A 177 7.14 1.03 4.69
N ARG A 178 7.43 2.14 3.99
CA ARG A 178 6.40 3.00 3.38
C ARG A 178 5.58 2.25 2.33
N ALA A 179 6.24 1.46 1.49
CA ALA A 179 5.61 0.66 0.45
C ALA A 179 4.57 -0.29 1.04
N VAL A 180 4.94 -1.07 2.06
CA VAL A 180 4.02 -2.01 2.70
C VAL A 180 2.92 -1.31 3.49
N ALA A 181 3.21 -0.18 4.16
CA ALA A 181 2.19 0.60 4.85
C ALA A 181 1.10 1.09 3.87
N ALA A 182 1.50 1.59 2.70
CA ALA A 182 0.57 2.00 1.67
C ALA A 182 -0.24 0.82 1.14
N ALA A 183 0.42 -0.30 0.83
CA ALA A 183 -0.24 -1.52 0.37
C ALA A 183 -1.24 -2.09 1.38
N ALA A 184 -0.99 -1.94 2.68
CA ALA A 184 -1.89 -2.40 3.75
C ALA A 184 -3.24 -1.64 3.77
N LEU A 185 -3.28 -0.39 3.30
CA LEU A 185 -4.50 0.42 3.28
C LEU A 185 -5.34 0.21 2.02
N ILE A 186 -4.75 -0.25 0.91
CA ILE A 186 -5.45 -0.40 -0.38
C ILE A 186 -6.75 -1.23 -0.26
N PRO A 187 -6.75 -2.44 0.35
CA PRO A 187 -7.94 -3.27 0.45
C PRO A 187 -9.05 -2.65 1.31
N VAL A 188 -8.71 -1.70 2.18
CA VAL A 188 -9.62 -1.13 3.19
C VAL A 188 -10.00 0.32 2.91
N THR A 189 -9.65 0.87 1.74
CA THR A 189 -9.95 2.26 1.35
C THR A 189 -11.44 2.60 1.44
N GLY A 190 -12.34 1.67 1.10
CA GLY A 190 -13.79 1.88 1.22
C GLY A 190 -14.26 2.03 2.67
N ILE A 191 -13.70 1.26 3.60
CA ILE A 191 -13.99 1.38 5.04
C ILE A 191 -13.33 2.65 5.60
N LEU A 192 -12.09 2.92 5.21
CA LEU A 192 -11.35 4.10 5.64
C LEU A 192 -12.10 5.40 5.25
N THR A 193 -12.60 5.49 4.02
CA THR A 193 -13.34 6.67 3.54
C THR A 193 -14.72 6.82 4.16
N LYS A 194 -15.38 5.70 4.50
CA LYS A 194 -16.73 5.72 5.09
C LYS A 194 -16.72 5.90 6.61
N SER A 195 -15.87 5.17 7.32
CA SER A 195 -15.86 5.10 8.80
C SER A 195 -14.88 6.08 9.45
N TYR A 196 -13.86 6.55 8.73
CA TYR A 196 -12.77 7.37 9.28
C TYR A 196 -12.47 8.62 8.42
N PRO A 197 -13.48 9.43 8.04
CA PRO A 197 -13.29 10.60 7.19
C PRO A 197 -12.28 11.61 7.78
N ASP A 198 -12.26 11.78 9.11
CA ASP A 198 -11.33 12.68 9.80
C ASP A 198 -9.85 12.27 9.67
N GLN A 199 -9.58 11.02 9.31
CA GLN A 199 -8.22 10.52 9.09
C GLN A 199 -7.76 10.70 7.64
N LEU A 200 -8.65 11.03 6.70
CA LEU A 200 -8.29 11.19 5.29
C LEU A 200 -7.40 12.42 5.03
N PRO A 201 -7.68 13.64 5.53
CA PRO A 201 -6.84 14.80 5.25
C PRO A 201 -5.35 14.62 5.63
N PRO A 202 -4.99 14.09 6.81
CA PRO A 202 -3.58 13.85 7.12
C PRO A 202 -2.97 12.76 6.24
N ILE A 203 -3.72 11.70 5.88
CA ILE A 203 -3.24 10.66 4.96
C ILE A 203 -2.96 11.25 3.57
N PHE A 204 -3.87 12.03 3.01
CA PHE A 204 -3.65 12.70 1.72
C PHE A 204 -2.43 13.61 1.75
N THR A 205 -2.27 14.38 2.83
CA THR A 205 -1.09 15.25 3.00
C THR A 205 0.19 14.41 2.96
N ILE A 206 0.24 13.28 3.68
CA ILE A 206 1.39 12.37 3.66
C ILE A 206 1.66 11.84 2.26
N LEU A 207 0.64 11.32 1.57
CA LEU A 207 0.82 10.74 0.24
C LEU A 207 1.32 11.78 -0.77
N TRP A 208 0.66 12.94 -0.83
CA TRP A 208 1.03 14.02 -1.73
C TRP A 208 2.42 14.58 -1.47
N ASP A 209 2.82 14.71 -0.21
CA ASP A 209 4.17 15.16 0.13
C ASP A 209 5.21 14.10 -0.19
N THR A 210 4.86 12.81 -0.03
CA THR A 210 5.75 11.70 -0.40
C THR A 210 6.07 11.73 -1.89
N LEU A 211 5.11 12.07 -2.77
CA LEU A 211 5.33 12.19 -4.22
C LEU A 211 6.47 13.15 -4.62
N LEU A 212 6.85 14.11 -3.76
CA LEU A 212 7.98 15.01 -4.03
C LEU A 212 9.34 14.30 -3.90
N ASP A 213 9.41 13.27 -3.07
CA ASP A 213 10.64 12.54 -2.77
C ASP A 213 10.76 11.22 -3.55
N LEU A 214 9.72 10.85 -4.32
CA LEU A 214 9.69 9.64 -5.13
C LEU A 214 10.39 9.83 -6.47
N ASP A 215 11.04 8.77 -6.93
CA ASP A 215 11.59 8.66 -8.28
C ASP A 215 11.40 7.23 -8.85
N ASP A 216 11.86 7.00 -10.08
CA ASP A 216 11.66 5.74 -10.78
C ASP A 216 12.33 4.52 -10.12
N LEU A 217 13.19 4.74 -9.12
CA LEU A 217 13.93 3.70 -8.38
C LEU A 217 13.44 3.55 -6.93
N THR A 218 12.45 4.33 -6.51
CA THR A 218 11.88 4.23 -5.15
C THR A 218 10.86 3.10 -5.05
N ALA A 219 11.14 2.13 -4.18
CA ALA A 219 10.32 0.95 -3.93
C ALA A 219 8.85 1.28 -3.56
N SER A 220 8.60 2.39 -2.88
CA SER A 220 7.24 2.76 -2.47
C SER A 220 6.39 3.41 -3.56
N THR A 221 6.98 3.81 -4.70
CA THR A 221 6.27 4.57 -5.74
C THR A 221 4.99 3.89 -6.20
N SER A 222 5.06 2.58 -6.51
CA SER A 222 3.91 1.80 -6.95
C SER A 222 2.79 1.82 -5.91
N SER A 223 3.12 1.48 -4.66
CA SER A 223 2.12 1.34 -3.59
C SER A 223 1.50 2.68 -3.16
N ILE A 224 2.30 3.75 -3.10
CA ILE A 224 1.83 5.10 -2.77
C ILE A 224 0.89 5.63 -3.85
N MET A 225 1.26 5.49 -5.12
CA MET A 225 0.42 5.92 -6.24
C MET A 225 -0.88 5.13 -6.31
N MET A 226 -0.84 3.81 -6.10
CA MET A 226 -2.03 2.97 -6.06
C MET A 226 -2.97 3.36 -4.90
N LEU A 227 -2.43 3.62 -3.71
CA LEU A 227 -3.23 4.05 -2.56
C LEU A 227 -3.89 5.42 -2.82
N LEU A 228 -3.14 6.38 -3.36
CA LEU A 228 -3.67 7.70 -3.72
C LEU A 228 -4.83 7.59 -4.73
N ALA A 229 -4.62 6.82 -5.80
CA ALA A 229 -5.64 6.56 -6.80
C ALA A 229 -6.89 5.89 -6.20
N ALA A 230 -6.68 4.87 -5.36
CA ALA A 230 -7.76 4.12 -4.73
C ALA A 230 -8.59 5.00 -3.78
N LEU A 231 -7.95 5.86 -2.97
CA LEU A 231 -8.64 6.77 -2.07
C LEU A 231 -9.49 7.80 -2.83
N LEU A 232 -8.92 8.44 -3.84
CA LEU A 232 -9.62 9.47 -4.64
C LEU A 232 -10.73 8.91 -5.53
N SER A 233 -10.71 7.61 -5.81
CA SER A 233 -11.77 6.94 -6.56
C SER A 233 -13.07 6.76 -5.76
N HIS A 234 -13.05 6.99 -4.44
CA HIS A 234 -14.25 6.89 -3.59
C HIS A 234 -15.03 8.21 -3.57
N PRO A 235 -16.38 8.19 -3.75
CA PRO A 235 -17.19 9.42 -3.79
C PRO A 235 -17.08 10.31 -2.54
N ASN A 236 -16.80 9.71 -1.38
CA ASN A 236 -16.77 10.39 -0.07
C ASN A 236 -15.36 10.85 0.34
N SER A 237 -14.35 10.73 -0.52
CA SER A 237 -12.96 11.01 -0.13
C SER A 237 -12.65 12.49 0.07
N GLY A 238 -13.53 13.39 -0.38
CA GLY A 238 -13.16 14.79 -0.65
C GLY A 238 -12.20 14.86 -1.84
N SER A 239 -12.24 15.94 -2.62
CA SER A 239 -11.45 16.06 -3.86
C SER A 239 -9.94 16.08 -3.63
N ASP A 240 -9.48 16.47 -2.43
CA ASP A 240 -8.05 16.66 -2.13
C ASP A 240 -7.74 16.81 -0.62
N GLY A 241 -8.68 16.43 0.25
CA GLY A 241 -8.70 16.89 1.65
C GLY A 241 -8.93 18.41 1.81
N SER A 242 -9.21 19.12 0.72
CA SER A 242 -9.40 20.58 0.65
C SER A 242 -10.76 21.08 1.15
N ASP A 243 -11.77 20.22 1.26
CA ASP A 243 -13.11 20.57 1.80
C ASP A 243 -13.07 21.02 3.28
N TYR A 244 -11.92 20.86 3.94
CA TYR A 244 -11.72 21.22 5.35
C TYR A 244 -10.98 22.55 5.57
N HIS A 245 -10.67 23.34 4.53
CA HIS A 245 -9.99 24.63 4.66
C HIS A 245 -10.74 25.81 4.00
N ASP A 246 -10.92 26.87 4.81
CA ASP A 246 -11.88 27.98 4.69
C ASP A 246 -11.58 29.03 3.58
N ASN A 247 -10.72 28.76 2.59
CA ASN A 247 -10.34 29.75 1.55
C ASN A 247 -10.25 29.16 0.13
N ARG A 248 -11.19 29.55 -0.75
CA ARG A 248 -11.34 29.06 -2.13
C ARG A 248 -10.15 29.39 -3.06
N GLU A 249 -9.55 30.57 -2.95
CA GLU A 249 -8.40 30.96 -3.80
C GLU A 249 -7.14 30.16 -3.47
N SER A 250 -6.85 29.95 -2.18
CA SER A 250 -5.76 29.09 -1.72
C SER A 250 -5.98 27.62 -2.09
N GLY A 251 -7.23 27.16 -2.10
CA GLY A 251 -7.59 25.79 -2.53
C GLY A 251 -7.29 25.54 -4.01
N THR A 252 -7.56 26.53 -4.88
CA THR A 252 -7.29 26.43 -6.32
C THR A 252 -5.80 26.26 -6.61
N HIS A 253 -4.95 27.13 -6.03
CA HIS A 253 -3.50 27.06 -6.23
C HIS A 253 -2.91 25.75 -5.72
N ARG A 254 -3.38 25.29 -4.54
CA ARG A 254 -2.92 24.02 -3.95
C ARG A 254 -3.27 22.83 -4.83
N GLN A 255 -4.49 22.74 -5.34
CA GLN A 255 -4.90 21.65 -6.24
C GLN A 255 -4.06 21.63 -7.52
N THR A 256 -3.82 22.80 -8.12
CA THR A 256 -2.94 22.93 -9.29
C THR A 256 -1.53 22.40 -8.98
N GLU A 257 -0.94 22.81 -7.86
CA GLU A 257 0.38 22.34 -7.44
C GLU A 257 0.42 20.81 -7.25
N LEU A 258 -0.58 20.25 -6.56
CA LEU A 258 -0.64 18.83 -6.26
C LEU A 258 -0.77 17.97 -7.52
N VAL A 259 -1.63 18.38 -8.46
CA VAL A 259 -1.79 17.68 -9.74
C VAL A 259 -0.48 17.69 -10.54
N THR A 260 0.28 18.79 -10.51
CA THR A 260 1.57 18.82 -11.21
C THR A 260 2.62 17.85 -10.65
N ARG A 261 2.44 17.36 -9.41
CA ARG A 261 3.30 16.30 -8.84
C ARG A 261 3.12 14.96 -9.57
N LEU A 262 2.03 14.76 -10.32
CA LEU A 262 1.75 13.52 -11.06
C LEU A 262 2.52 13.41 -12.39
N TRP A 263 2.99 14.53 -12.94
CA TRP A 263 3.58 14.57 -14.28
C TRP A 263 4.76 13.61 -14.50
N PRO A 264 5.72 13.48 -13.56
CA PRO A 264 6.82 12.52 -13.73
C PRO A 264 6.32 11.07 -13.83
N PHE A 265 5.27 10.73 -13.08
CA PHE A 265 4.76 9.36 -12.98
C PHE A 265 3.93 8.90 -14.18
N LEU A 266 3.49 9.83 -15.06
CA LEU A 266 2.84 9.48 -16.33
C LEU A 266 3.81 8.76 -17.28
N SER A 267 5.12 9.03 -17.16
CA SER A 267 6.16 8.44 -18.00
C SER A 267 6.94 7.32 -17.33
N HIS A 268 6.51 6.88 -16.15
CA HIS A 268 7.22 5.88 -15.35
C HIS A 268 7.37 4.53 -16.07
N ASN A 269 8.45 3.80 -15.76
CA ASN A 269 8.77 2.50 -16.38
C ASN A 269 7.73 1.42 -16.05
N SER A 270 7.27 1.40 -14.79
CA SER A 270 6.20 0.50 -14.34
C SER A 270 4.82 0.88 -14.89
N THR A 271 4.16 -0.11 -15.51
CA THR A 271 2.79 -0.01 -16.05
C THR A 271 1.77 0.25 -14.94
N SER A 272 1.95 -0.32 -13.74
CA SER A 272 1.05 -0.08 -12.60
C SER A 272 1.08 1.38 -12.14
N VAL A 273 2.28 1.98 -12.09
CA VAL A 273 2.47 3.39 -11.73
C VAL A 273 1.82 4.30 -12.76
N ARG A 274 2.07 4.08 -14.06
CA ARG A 274 1.42 4.87 -15.13
C ARG A 274 -0.11 4.81 -15.02
N THR A 275 -0.65 3.62 -14.79
CA THR A 275 -2.09 3.39 -14.61
C THR A 275 -2.63 4.13 -13.39
N ALA A 276 -1.96 4.03 -12.24
CA ALA A 276 -2.35 4.71 -11.01
C ALA A 276 -2.27 6.24 -11.13
N SER A 277 -1.28 6.78 -11.83
CA SER A 277 -1.16 8.22 -12.11
C SER A 277 -2.33 8.73 -12.95
N LEU A 278 -2.69 8.02 -14.01
CA LEU A 278 -3.81 8.37 -14.87
C LEU A 278 -5.15 8.27 -14.11
N ASN A 279 -5.34 7.22 -13.31
CA ASN A 279 -6.55 7.06 -12.50
C ASN A 279 -6.66 8.14 -11.41
N THR A 280 -5.55 8.52 -10.78
CA THR A 280 -5.49 9.65 -9.85
C THR A 280 -5.94 10.93 -10.54
N LEU A 281 -5.35 11.25 -11.71
CA LEU A 281 -5.72 12.42 -12.47
C LEU A 281 -7.19 12.39 -12.89
N LEU A 282 -7.68 11.24 -13.36
CA LEU A 282 -9.08 11.06 -13.75
C LEU A 282 -10.03 11.30 -12.58
N ALA A 283 -9.72 10.77 -11.40
CA ALA A 283 -10.50 10.95 -10.19
C ALA A 283 -10.56 12.43 -9.78
N LEU A 284 -9.42 13.15 -9.81
CA LEU A 284 -9.35 14.59 -9.53
C LEU A 284 -10.12 15.43 -10.55
N VAL A 285 -10.06 15.07 -11.83
CA VAL A 285 -10.79 15.76 -12.89
C VAL A 285 -12.29 15.44 -12.86
N ARG A 286 -12.71 14.31 -12.30
CA ARG A 286 -14.13 13.98 -12.11
C ARG A 286 -14.71 14.40 -10.77
N SER A 287 -13.88 14.68 -9.77
CA SER A 287 -14.33 15.03 -8.41
C SER A 287 -14.93 16.44 -8.32
N GLY A 288 -15.85 16.67 -7.40
CA GLY A 288 -16.46 17.98 -7.19
C GLY A 288 -17.56 18.34 -8.21
N ASN A 289 -18.49 19.20 -7.76
CA ASN A 289 -19.68 19.58 -8.51
C ASN A 289 -19.52 20.86 -9.34
N GLU A 290 -18.30 21.42 -9.43
CA GLU A 290 -18.01 22.61 -10.23
C GLU A 290 -18.02 22.26 -11.72
N LYS A 291 -19.23 22.16 -12.29
CA LYS A 291 -19.45 22.10 -13.73
C LYS A 291 -20.16 23.36 -14.22
N PRO A 292 -19.77 23.91 -15.38
CA PRO A 292 -18.50 23.74 -16.09
C PRO A 292 -17.46 24.75 -15.56
N SER A 293 -16.16 24.41 -15.63
CA SER A 293 -14.99 25.26 -15.31
C SER A 293 -14.39 25.06 -13.93
N LYS A 294 -13.62 23.98 -13.78
CA LYS A 294 -12.69 23.84 -12.65
C LYS A 294 -11.59 24.88 -12.75
N SER A 295 -11.60 25.85 -11.84
CA SER A 295 -10.63 26.97 -11.82
C SER A 295 -9.18 26.51 -11.75
N TRP A 296 -8.91 25.41 -11.02
CA TRP A 296 -7.56 24.88 -10.82
C TRP A 296 -6.98 24.22 -12.06
N LEU A 297 -7.83 23.79 -13.00
CA LEU A 297 -7.40 23.07 -14.20
C LEU A 297 -6.92 24.04 -15.27
N LYS A 298 -7.57 25.20 -15.41
CA LYS A 298 -7.20 26.23 -16.38
C LYS A 298 -5.69 26.55 -16.44
N PRO A 299 -4.99 26.88 -15.33
CA PRO A 299 -3.58 27.25 -15.37
C PRO A 299 -2.63 26.11 -15.81
N ILE A 300 -3.08 24.86 -15.81
CA ILE A 300 -2.27 23.69 -16.18
C ILE A 300 -2.84 22.91 -17.37
N LEU A 301 -3.91 23.40 -18.02
CA LEU A 301 -4.59 22.65 -19.08
C LEU A 301 -3.66 22.37 -20.26
N SER A 302 -2.91 23.38 -20.72
CA SER A 302 -1.95 23.20 -21.83
C SER A 302 -0.88 22.16 -21.49
N GLU A 303 -0.33 22.21 -20.26
CA GLU A 303 0.67 21.24 -19.79
C GLU A 303 0.08 19.82 -19.68
N ALA A 304 -1.12 19.69 -19.11
CA ALA A 304 -1.82 18.42 -18.96
C ALA A 304 -2.10 17.78 -20.33
N LEU A 305 -2.65 18.54 -21.29
CA LEU A 305 -2.94 18.03 -22.64
C LEU A 305 -1.66 17.55 -23.33
N ARG A 306 -0.53 18.26 -23.18
CA ARG A 306 0.76 17.81 -23.73
C ARG A 306 1.23 16.50 -23.10
N HIS A 307 1.16 16.36 -21.78
CA HIS A 307 1.53 15.12 -21.09
C HIS A 307 0.67 13.94 -21.53
N ILE A 308 -0.65 14.11 -21.59
CA ILE A 308 -1.59 13.06 -21.97
C ILE A 308 -1.41 12.67 -23.44
N PHE A 309 -1.25 13.64 -24.35
CA PHE A 309 -0.99 13.37 -25.76
C PHE A 309 0.34 12.64 -25.99
N GLN A 310 1.43 13.12 -25.36
CA GLN A 310 2.73 12.45 -25.43
C GLN A 310 2.66 11.02 -24.89
N ARG A 311 1.93 10.81 -23.79
CA ARG A 311 1.73 9.47 -23.24
C ARG A 311 0.98 8.58 -24.21
N CYS A 312 -0.05 9.09 -24.89
CA CYS A 312 -0.82 8.36 -25.90
C CYS A 312 0.07 7.81 -27.01
N ILE A 313 0.94 8.65 -27.60
CA ILE A 313 1.83 8.25 -28.70
C ILE A 313 2.87 7.22 -28.25
N LEU A 314 3.35 7.33 -27.02
CA LEU A 314 4.44 6.51 -26.51
C LEU A 314 3.96 5.23 -25.80
N GLU A 315 2.66 5.08 -25.53
CA GLU A 315 2.13 3.97 -24.73
C GLU A 315 2.01 2.68 -25.55
N THR A 316 2.44 1.58 -24.94
CA THR A 316 2.40 0.24 -25.56
C THR A 316 1.26 -0.61 -25.03
N SER A 317 0.72 -0.29 -23.86
CA SER A 317 -0.41 -0.99 -23.24
C SER A 317 -1.76 -0.45 -23.74
N GLY A 318 -2.54 -1.32 -24.38
CA GLY A 318 -3.89 -0.97 -24.86
C GLY A 318 -4.86 -0.54 -23.75
N ASP A 319 -4.75 -1.14 -22.56
CA ASP A 319 -5.60 -0.78 -21.40
C ASP A 319 -5.30 0.64 -20.89
N ILE A 320 -4.02 1.03 -20.94
CA ILE A 320 -3.62 2.40 -20.59
C ILE A 320 -4.12 3.39 -21.64
N VAL A 321 -4.05 3.05 -22.94
CA VAL A 321 -4.58 3.91 -24.01
C VAL A 321 -6.09 4.21 -23.81
N GLN A 322 -6.89 3.21 -23.42
CA GLN A 322 -8.30 3.44 -23.08
C GLN A 322 -8.48 4.35 -21.85
N THR A 323 -7.54 4.31 -20.91
CA THR A 323 -7.57 5.18 -19.72
C THR A 323 -7.14 6.61 -20.08
N ILE A 324 -6.16 6.76 -20.97
CA ILE A 324 -5.72 8.03 -21.54
C ILE A 324 -6.88 8.75 -22.23
N GLU A 325 -7.67 8.03 -23.05
CA GLU A 325 -8.85 8.58 -23.72
C GLU A 325 -9.87 9.12 -22.70
N LYS A 326 -10.17 8.35 -21.65
CA LYS A 326 -11.07 8.78 -20.57
C LYS A 326 -10.56 10.04 -19.84
N VAL A 327 -9.25 10.14 -19.63
CA VAL A 327 -8.61 11.32 -19.02
C VAL A 327 -8.69 12.51 -19.95
N TRP A 328 -8.39 12.32 -21.23
CA TRP A 328 -8.48 13.36 -22.24
C TRP A 328 -9.89 13.97 -22.32
N ASP A 329 -10.91 13.12 -22.45
CA ASP A 329 -12.30 13.57 -22.47
C ASP A 329 -12.68 14.30 -21.19
N ALA A 330 -12.29 13.77 -20.03
CA ALA A 330 -12.57 14.40 -18.75
C ALA A 330 -11.91 15.78 -18.62
N LEU A 331 -10.68 15.96 -19.12
CA LEU A 331 -10.00 17.27 -19.11
C LEU A 331 -10.76 18.30 -19.93
N LEU A 332 -11.23 17.93 -21.12
CA LEU A 332 -11.97 18.83 -22.00
C LEU A 332 -13.36 19.12 -21.45
N ASP A 333 -14.09 18.12 -20.97
CA ASP A 333 -15.44 18.24 -20.43
C ASP A 333 -15.55 19.16 -19.20
N ASN A 334 -14.44 19.39 -18.48
CA ASN A 334 -14.41 20.19 -17.26
C ASN A 334 -13.91 21.62 -17.45
N VAL A 335 -13.69 22.05 -18.69
CA VAL A 335 -13.20 23.39 -19.05
C VAL A 335 -14.08 24.02 -20.13
N SER A 336 -14.18 25.36 -20.15
CA SER A 336 -14.94 26.08 -21.18
C SER A 336 -14.34 25.90 -22.58
N VAL A 337 -15.16 25.92 -23.62
CA VAL A 337 -14.71 25.81 -25.02
C VAL A 337 -13.70 26.92 -25.41
N ALA A 338 -13.86 28.11 -24.83
CA ALA A 338 -12.94 29.22 -25.05
C ALA A 338 -11.55 28.94 -24.48
N ASP A 339 -11.49 28.40 -23.26
CA ASP A 339 -10.22 28.00 -22.63
C ASP A 339 -9.61 26.79 -23.36
N GLN A 340 -10.42 25.79 -23.76
CA GLN A 340 -9.95 24.67 -24.58
C GLN A 340 -9.25 25.18 -25.86
N SER A 341 -9.89 26.10 -26.58
CA SER A 341 -9.34 26.67 -27.81
C SER A 341 -8.04 27.43 -27.53
N THR A 342 -8.03 28.27 -26.49
CA THR A 342 -6.87 29.12 -26.15
C THR A 342 -5.66 28.27 -25.75
N GLU A 343 -5.86 27.21 -24.97
CA GLU A 343 -4.77 26.38 -24.43
C GLU A 343 -4.32 25.27 -25.40
N ALA A 344 -5.23 24.76 -26.24
CA ALA A 344 -4.92 23.67 -27.17
C ALA A 344 -4.44 24.14 -28.56
N LEU A 345 -4.96 25.25 -29.11
CA LEU A 345 -4.59 25.74 -30.45
C LEU A 345 -3.07 25.88 -30.66
N PRO A 346 -2.29 26.43 -29.71
CA PRO A 346 -0.84 26.52 -29.86
C PRO A 346 -0.12 25.16 -29.98
N LEU A 347 -0.77 24.07 -29.59
CA LEU A 347 -0.17 22.72 -29.53
C LEU A 347 -0.41 21.90 -30.80
N TYR A 348 -1.39 22.25 -31.64
CA TYR A 348 -1.80 21.42 -32.79
C TYR A 348 -0.67 21.09 -33.75
N ASN A 349 0.15 22.08 -34.13
CA ASN A 349 1.27 21.85 -35.04
C ASN A 349 2.26 20.84 -34.47
N MET A 350 2.56 20.94 -33.17
CA MET A 350 3.44 19.99 -32.47
C MET A 350 2.84 18.59 -32.45
N TRP A 351 1.54 18.48 -32.13
CA TRP A 351 0.83 17.20 -32.11
C TRP A 351 0.77 16.53 -33.48
N LEU A 352 0.51 17.30 -34.54
CA LEU A 352 0.53 16.79 -35.91
C LEU A 352 1.93 16.30 -36.30
N CYS A 353 2.99 17.05 -35.99
CA CYS A 353 4.37 16.61 -36.22
C CYS A 353 4.69 15.29 -35.51
N LEU A 354 4.30 15.16 -34.23
CA LEU A 354 4.51 13.93 -33.45
C LEU A 354 3.71 12.75 -34.00
N ALA A 355 2.45 12.95 -34.38
CA ALA A 355 1.58 11.89 -34.90
C ALA A 355 1.96 11.44 -36.32
N MET A 356 2.50 12.34 -37.13
CA MET A 356 2.92 12.07 -38.51
C MET A 356 4.36 11.58 -38.62
N GLN A 357 5.06 11.42 -37.50
CA GLN A 357 6.45 11.00 -37.49
C GLN A 357 6.60 9.58 -38.07
N PRO A 358 7.47 9.36 -39.07
CA PRO A 358 7.69 8.03 -39.63
C PRO A 358 8.24 7.05 -38.58
N PRO A 359 7.85 5.77 -38.64
CA PRO A 359 8.36 4.75 -37.74
C PRO A 359 9.88 4.58 -37.91
N GLY A 360 10.58 4.35 -36.79
CA GLY A 360 12.03 4.14 -36.78
C GLY A 360 12.88 5.42 -36.79
N ILE A 361 12.27 6.61 -36.84
CA ILE A 361 12.96 7.89 -36.66
C ILE A 361 12.86 8.31 -35.18
N PRO A 362 13.97 8.69 -34.51
CA PRO A 362 13.93 9.22 -33.15
C PRO A 362 13.07 10.48 -33.05
N ILE A 363 12.23 10.60 -32.02
CA ILE A 363 11.45 11.82 -31.76
C ILE A 363 12.40 12.95 -31.38
N ASP A 364 12.15 14.14 -31.95
CA ASP A 364 12.93 15.33 -31.62
C ASP A 364 12.64 15.77 -30.18
N THR A 365 13.64 15.65 -29.30
CA THR A 365 13.50 15.86 -27.85
C THR A 365 12.86 17.20 -27.45
N PRO A 366 13.13 18.34 -28.11
CA PRO A 366 12.47 19.62 -27.83
C PRO A 366 10.95 19.63 -28.06
N MET A 367 10.42 18.69 -28.86
CA MET A 367 8.97 18.53 -29.03
C MET A 367 8.31 17.87 -27.82
N LEU A 368 9.07 17.20 -26.96
CA LEU A 368 8.60 16.53 -25.77
C LEU A 368 8.76 17.44 -24.54
N ILE A 369 7.74 17.49 -23.69
CA ILE A 369 7.93 17.98 -22.32
C ILE A 369 8.46 16.87 -21.42
N LEU A 370 9.39 17.24 -20.55
CA LEU A 370 9.98 16.37 -19.55
C LEU A 370 9.57 16.88 -18.17
N ALA A 371 8.78 16.08 -17.46
CA ALA A 371 8.55 16.29 -16.04
C ALA A 371 9.64 15.57 -15.26
N LYS A 372 10.46 16.33 -14.55
CA LYS A 372 11.50 15.77 -13.67
C LYS A 372 10.97 15.64 -12.26
N HIS A 373 11.32 14.55 -11.59
CA HIS A 373 11.14 14.40 -10.15
C HIS A 373 11.81 15.57 -9.43
N LYS A 374 11.05 16.32 -8.63
CA LYS A 374 11.58 17.46 -7.86
C LYS A 374 12.31 16.92 -6.64
N THR A 375 13.56 16.49 -6.80
CA THR A 375 14.37 16.07 -5.63
C THR A 375 14.42 17.22 -4.64
N ARG A 376 13.88 17.01 -3.44
CA ARG A 376 14.13 17.90 -2.30
C ARG A 376 15.64 17.90 -2.10
N ALA A 377 16.32 18.98 -2.50
CA ALA A 377 17.77 19.09 -2.37
C ALA A 377 18.14 18.68 -0.94
N ARG A 378 19.09 17.74 -0.81
CA ARG A 378 19.63 17.19 0.45
C ARG A 378 20.33 18.24 1.34
N GLU A 379 19.93 19.50 1.30
CA GLU A 379 20.52 20.61 2.05
C GLU A 379 19.98 20.72 3.49
N ALA A 380 18.85 20.09 3.83
CA ALA A 380 18.32 20.09 5.20
C ALA A 380 18.97 19.04 6.14
N ALA A 381 19.79 18.12 5.61
CA ALA A 381 20.35 17.00 6.37
C ALA A 381 21.42 17.40 7.41
N LYS A 382 21.86 18.67 7.44
CA LYS A 382 22.76 19.19 8.49
C LYS A 382 22.06 19.93 9.64
N GLY A 383 20.76 20.24 9.53
CA GLY A 383 20.05 21.09 10.50
C GLY A 383 19.19 20.37 11.55
N ASN A 384 18.66 19.18 11.26
CA ASN A 384 17.51 18.64 12.00
C ASN A 384 17.77 17.52 13.03
N LEU A 385 19.02 17.28 13.41
CA LEU A 385 19.36 16.32 14.49
C LEU A 385 18.88 16.75 15.90
N LYS A 386 18.35 17.98 16.07
CA LYS A 386 17.87 18.48 17.38
C LYS A 386 16.34 18.41 17.57
N GLY A 387 15.53 18.32 16.52
CA GLY A 387 14.05 18.34 16.63
C GLY A 387 13.40 16.98 16.96
N ASN A 388 14.06 15.88 16.59
CA ASN A 388 13.46 14.53 16.63
C ASN A 388 13.32 13.90 18.02
N ARG A 389 13.75 14.58 19.10
CA ARG A 389 13.55 14.10 20.48
C ARG A 389 12.20 14.49 21.08
N GLN A 390 11.56 15.56 20.60
CA GLN A 390 10.31 16.07 21.20
C GLN A 390 9.05 15.35 20.67
N GLN A 391 9.01 14.96 19.38
CA GLN A 391 7.90 14.18 18.82
C GLN A 391 7.82 12.75 19.37
N ARG A 392 8.97 12.10 19.66
CA ARG A 392 9.01 10.78 20.31
C ARG A 392 8.39 10.75 21.72
N GLY A 393 8.31 11.90 22.42
CA GLY A 393 7.69 12.01 23.74
C GLY A 393 6.16 12.01 23.68
N ILE A 394 5.58 12.74 22.73
CA ILE A 394 4.13 12.96 22.62
C ILE A 394 3.40 11.67 22.17
N TYR A 395 4.00 10.88 21.28
CA TYR A 395 3.42 9.60 20.85
C TYR A 395 3.52 8.50 21.92
N ARG A 396 4.56 8.51 22.75
CA ARG A 396 4.68 7.59 23.90
C ARG A 396 3.58 7.82 24.93
N GLU A 397 3.18 9.07 25.17
CA GLU A 397 2.07 9.41 26.07
C GLU A 397 0.70 8.97 25.53
N ARG A 398 0.46 9.09 24.21
CA ARG A 398 -0.79 8.61 23.59
C ARG A 398 -0.92 7.07 23.63
N CYS A 399 0.15 6.32 23.40
CA CYS A 399 0.13 4.85 23.55
C CYS A 399 -0.07 4.40 25.01
N LEU A 400 0.46 5.15 25.98
CA LEU A 400 0.23 4.89 27.41
C LEU A 400 -1.23 5.18 27.84
N LEU A 401 -1.86 6.21 27.27
CA LEU A 401 -3.28 6.52 27.48
C LEU A 401 -4.21 5.42 26.92
N TYR A 402 -3.87 4.85 25.77
CA TYR A 402 -4.63 3.72 25.20
C TYR A 402 -4.50 2.44 26.05
N ARG A 403 -3.28 2.13 26.56
CA ARG A 403 -3.07 1.02 27.51
C ARG A 403 -3.84 1.18 28.83
N ARG A 404 -4.07 2.42 29.30
CA ARG A 404 -4.89 2.69 30.49
C ARG A 404 -6.38 2.51 30.25
N ARG A 405 -6.89 2.85 29.05
CA ARG A 405 -8.30 2.62 28.67
C ARG A 405 -8.63 1.14 28.45
N SER A 406 -7.78 0.36 27.81
CA SER A 406 -8.01 -1.09 27.64
C SER A 406 -7.95 -1.89 28.96
N ARG A 407 -7.31 -1.38 30.01
CA ARG A 407 -7.34 -2.01 31.35
C ARG A 407 -8.64 -1.72 32.12
N SER A 408 -9.37 -0.64 31.81
CA SER A 408 -10.65 -0.35 32.45
C SER A 408 -11.80 -1.20 31.91
N PHE A 409 -11.69 -1.71 30.68
CA PHE A 409 -12.70 -2.60 30.08
C PHE A 409 -12.61 -4.07 30.54
N LYS A 410 -11.67 -4.42 31.43
CA LYS A 410 -11.54 -5.77 32.02
C LYS A 410 -12.00 -5.85 33.49
N LEU A 411 -12.62 -4.79 34.01
CA LEU A 411 -13.06 -4.71 35.42
C LEU A 411 -14.51 -4.22 35.60
N GLN A 412 -15.38 -4.47 34.61
CA GLN A 412 -16.83 -4.43 34.80
C GLN A 412 -17.46 -5.69 34.21
#